data_AF-A0A075GDZ8-F1
#
_entry.id   AF-A0A075GDZ8-F1
#
_cell.length_a   1.000
_cell.length_b   1.000
_cell.length_c   1.000
_cell.angle_alpha   90.00
_cell.angle_beta   90.00
_cell.angle_gamma   90.00
#
_symmetry.space_group_name_H-M   'P 1'
#
loop_
_entity.id
_entity.type
_entity.pdbx_description
1 polymer ?
#
loop_
_entity_poly.entity_id
_entity_poly.type
_entity_poly.pdbx_seq_one_letter_code
_entity_poly.pdbx_strand_id
1 'polypeptide(L)'
;MKPNASIVLIGGSLGLVLLVVFGFILSDVKLESSEPVAEIEPVAEIEPVAEIEPVAEIEPVAEIEPADEVVQVDFEAGEGLELNCDPEIDKDGDNVPDNLDVEGVVDWSNCSLYGLNLSNLELSGANLSGSTLYAADISNTDLSGANLSHAQIYKANVTNTDFTYTDLSYANLCGAAYNENNPDIVSGVTAYFDFTGANLSHADLDHSFLMNADLTDASVTYTNFNDANLIRVDLSGKDLTGTILTEADLSQANLTGVDLSGKDLTGTIFTETDLTQVNLTGVDLSGKDFGLSTMSGKDRIGTILTGANLSDTNLTGVDLSGKDLTGTILTGANLSDTNLAGLDLSGKDLTGIILTGANLSDTNISGADLSGKDLTGTILTGANLSDTNISGKSLSGKDLTGTILTGTNLSDTNLADTILTGANLENANLTGADLSGKDLTGTILTGANLSNANLLDVNLTDASLQNADLRYIILVDANLLNAILTDADLTEAILTGAILTGANLENANLTNAILNCIDHFICI
;
A
#
# COMPACT_ATOMS: atom_id res chain seq x y z
N MET A 1 45.95 -31.30 30.20
CA MET A 1 45.92 -32.27 29.07
C MET A 1 44.48 -32.69 28.85
N LYS A 2 44.08 -32.69 27.57
CA LYS A 2 42.75 -32.82 26.94
C LYS A 2 41.68 -33.67 27.63
N PRO A 3 40.40 -33.35 27.31
CA PRO A 3 39.55 -34.36 26.68
C PRO A 3 38.99 -33.91 25.32
N ASN A 4 38.53 -34.91 24.58
CA ASN A 4 38.07 -34.90 23.20
C ASN A 4 36.80 -34.06 22.99
N ALA A 5 36.73 -33.39 21.84
CA ALA A 5 35.49 -32.86 21.30
C ALA A 5 35.35 -33.28 19.83
N SER A 6 34.27 -34.01 19.54
CA SER A 6 33.74 -34.23 18.21
C SER A 6 32.86 -33.03 17.84
N ILE A 7 33.07 -32.46 16.66
CA ILE A 7 32.21 -31.42 16.08
C ILE A 7 31.55 -31.97 14.82
N VAL A 8 30.23 -31.76 14.80
CA VAL A 8 29.27 -32.11 13.75
C VAL A 8 29.37 -31.10 12.59
N LEU A 9 29.29 -31.61 11.36
CA LEU A 9 29.27 -30.84 10.10
C LEU A 9 27.89 -30.22 9.85
N ILE A 10 27.87 -28.95 9.43
CA ILE A 10 26.79 -28.32 8.66
C ILE A 10 27.41 -27.58 7.47
N GLY A 11 26.76 -27.67 6.30
CA GLY A 11 27.11 -27.06 5.01
C GLY A 11 27.32 -28.15 3.97
N GLY A 12 26.62 -28.23 2.84
CA GLY A 12 25.96 -27.21 2.03
C GLY A 12 26.46 -27.38 0.58
N SER A 13 25.57 -27.15 -0.39
CA SER A 13 25.81 -26.96 -1.85
C SER A 13 25.81 -28.17 -2.82
N LEU A 14 24.80 -28.12 -3.71
CA LEU A 14 24.75 -28.28 -5.17
C LEU A 14 25.46 -29.44 -5.91
N GLY A 15 24.63 -30.20 -6.66
CA GLY A 15 24.77 -30.38 -8.12
C GLY A 15 25.42 -31.68 -8.62
N LEU A 16 24.66 -32.55 -9.32
CA LEU A 16 24.89 -32.92 -10.73
C LEU A 16 23.85 -33.90 -11.28
N VAL A 17 23.52 -33.68 -12.55
CA VAL A 17 22.70 -34.41 -13.52
C VAL A 17 23.25 -35.81 -13.86
N LEU A 18 22.37 -36.82 -14.10
CA LEU A 18 22.60 -37.81 -15.16
C LEU A 18 21.30 -38.48 -15.70
N LEU A 19 21.12 -38.27 -17.00
CA LEU A 19 20.30 -38.89 -18.03
C LEU A 19 20.17 -40.43 -18.00
N VAL A 20 18.95 -40.98 -18.17
CA VAL A 20 18.67 -42.20 -18.99
C VAL A 20 17.26 -42.13 -19.59
N VAL A 21 17.20 -42.27 -20.92
CA VAL A 21 16.00 -42.39 -21.78
C VAL A 21 15.81 -43.86 -22.20
N PHE A 22 14.60 -44.18 -22.68
CA PHE A 22 14.03 -45.43 -23.25
C PHE A 22 13.25 -46.29 -22.24
N GLY A 23 11.95 -46.58 -22.39
CA GLY A 23 11.05 -46.55 -23.55
C GLY A 23 10.46 -47.96 -23.72
N PHE A 24 9.23 -48.22 -23.26
CA PHE A 24 8.44 -49.38 -23.67
C PHE A 24 6.93 -49.10 -23.58
N ILE A 25 6.28 -49.42 -24.69
CA ILE A 25 4.85 -49.38 -25.02
C ILE A 25 4.16 -50.59 -24.35
N LEU A 26 2.95 -50.43 -23.79
CA LEU A 26 1.77 -51.26 -24.11
C LEU A 26 0.52 -50.82 -23.31
N SER A 27 -0.48 -50.35 -24.07
CA SER A 27 -1.91 -50.75 -24.08
C SER A 27 -2.79 -50.71 -22.83
N ASP A 28 -4.00 -50.19 -23.10
CA ASP A 28 -5.31 -50.49 -22.51
C ASP A 28 -5.78 -49.67 -21.31
N VAL A 29 -6.39 -48.51 -21.59
CA VAL A 29 -7.52 -48.01 -20.80
C VAL A 29 -8.69 -47.70 -21.73
N LYS A 30 -9.77 -48.48 -21.56
CA LYS A 30 -11.07 -48.33 -22.22
C LYS A 30 -11.73 -47.02 -21.78
N LEU A 31 -12.18 -46.23 -22.75
CA LEU A 31 -13.13 -45.14 -22.54
C LEU A 31 -14.55 -45.67 -22.84
N GLU A 32 -15.42 -45.58 -21.84
CA GLU A 32 -16.86 -45.84 -21.96
C GLU A 32 -17.56 -44.70 -22.69
N SER A 33 -18.50 -45.08 -23.55
CA SER A 33 -19.36 -44.22 -24.35
C SER A 33 -20.59 -43.76 -23.56
N SER A 34 -20.90 -42.46 -23.56
CA SER A 34 -22.19 -41.93 -23.11
C SER A 34 -22.74 -40.87 -24.07
N GLU A 35 -23.79 -41.29 -24.79
CA GLU A 35 -25.00 -40.63 -25.31
C GLU A 35 -24.99 -39.36 -26.20
N PRO A 36 -25.96 -39.26 -27.14
CA PRO A 36 -25.91 -38.30 -28.24
C PRO A 36 -26.60 -36.96 -27.95
N VAL A 37 -26.14 -35.98 -28.73
CA VAL A 37 -26.48 -34.55 -28.74
C VAL A 37 -27.98 -34.30 -28.97
N ALA A 38 -28.59 -33.45 -28.13
CA ALA A 38 -29.95 -32.97 -28.28
C ALA A 38 -30.08 -31.94 -29.41
N GLU A 39 -31.20 -32.02 -30.13
CA GLU A 39 -31.59 -31.17 -31.27
C GLU A 39 -31.76 -29.69 -30.87
N ILE A 40 -31.35 -28.80 -31.79
CA ILE A 40 -31.44 -27.35 -31.68
C ILE A 40 -32.75 -26.89 -32.31
N GLU A 41 -33.62 -26.20 -31.56
CA GLU A 41 -34.79 -25.52 -32.12
C GLU A 41 -34.41 -24.20 -32.82
N PRO A 42 -35.14 -23.79 -33.88
CA PRO A 42 -34.79 -22.62 -34.68
C PRO A 42 -35.14 -21.28 -34.00
N VAL A 43 -34.29 -20.30 -34.29
CA VAL A 43 -34.27 -18.91 -33.82
C VAL A 43 -35.52 -18.15 -34.24
N ALA A 44 -36.14 -17.44 -33.28
CA ALA A 44 -37.26 -16.52 -33.53
C ALA A 44 -36.78 -15.22 -34.21
N GLU A 45 -37.61 -14.71 -35.12
CA GLU A 45 -37.40 -13.52 -35.96
C GLU A 45 -37.14 -12.24 -35.15
N ILE A 46 -36.27 -11.38 -35.69
CA ILE A 46 -35.88 -10.08 -35.16
C ILE A 46 -36.85 -9.02 -35.71
N GLU A 47 -37.54 -8.29 -34.83
CA GLU A 47 -38.29 -7.09 -35.22
C GLU A 47 -37.38 -5.84 -35.34
N PRO A 48 -37.73 -4.88 -36.23
CA PRO A 48 -36.84 -3.77 -36.56
C PRO A 48 -36.76 -2.70 -35.46
N VAL A 49 -35.55 -2.14 -35.38
CA VAL A 49 -35.05 -1.13 -34.44
C VAL A 49 -35.92 0.15 -34.45
N ALA A 50 -36.39 0.55 -33.27
CA ALA A 50 -36.99 1.87 -33.04
C ALA A 50 -35.91 2.96 -32.91
N GLU A 51 -36.22 4.14 -33.43
CA GLU A 51 -35.36 5.32 -33.51
C GLU A 51 -34.78 5.74 -32.16
N ILE A 52 -33.50 6.12 -32.18
CA ILE A 52 -32.73 6.60 -31.03
C ILE A 52 -33.11 8.06 -30.77
N GLU A 53 -33.76 8.34 -29.64
CA GLU A 53 -33.89 9.70 -29.12
C GLU A 53 -32.55 10.21 -28.55
N PRO A 54 -32.26 11.52 -28.66
CA PRO A 54 -30.98 12.07 -28.24
C PRO A 54 -30.75 11.90 -26.74
N VAL A 55 -29.55 11.43 -26.43
CA VAL A 55 -29.01 11.19 -25.09
C VAL A 55 -29.19 12.43 -24.23
N ALA A 56 -29.96 12.29 -23.15
CA ALA A 56 -30.02 13.30 -22.09
C ALA A 56 -28.62 13.51 -21.49
N GLU A 57 -28.28 14.77 -21.24
CA GLU A 57 -27.05 15.18 -20.58
C GLU A 57 -26.79 14.31 -19.34
N ILE A 58 -25.56 13.82 -19.23
CA ILE A 58 -25.08 13.08 -18.07
C ILE A 58 -25.12 14.07 -16.90
N GLU A 59 -26.06 13.88 -15.98
CA GLU A 59 -25.99 14.58 -14.69
C GLU A 59 -24.69 14.18 -13.98
N PRO A 60 -23.98 15.13 -13.37
CA PRO A 60 -22.75 14.84 -12.66
C PRO A 60 -23.02 13.78 -11.59
N VAL A 61 -22.09 12.82 -11.52
CA VAL A 61 -22.03 11.80 -10.46
C VAL A 61 -22.27 12.51 -9.14
N ALA A 62 -23.29 12.07 -8.40
CA ALA A 62 -23.61 12.60 -7.09
C ALA A 62 -22.31 12.68 -6.28
N GLU A 63 -21.99 13.88 -5.80
CA GLU A 63 -21.00 14.05 -4.74
C GLU A 63 -21.37 13.05 -3.65
N ILE A 64 -20.39 12.23 -3.26
CA ILE A 64 -20.51 11.41 -2.06
C ILE A 64 -20.79 12.42 -0.95
N GLU A 65 -22.03 12.45 -0.45
CA GLU A 65 -22.36 13.22 0.74
C GLU A 65 -21.31 12.83 1.80
N PRO A 66 -20.58 13.78 2.41
CA PRO A 66 -19.66 13.44 3.47
C PRO A 66 -20.46 12.64 4.49
N ALA A 67 -19.89 11.49 4.91
CA ALA A 67 -20.46 10.70 6.00
C ALA A 67 -20.86 11.67 7.11
N ASP A 68 -22.13 11.60 7.55
CA ASP A 68 -22.68 12.47 8.59
C ASP A 68 -21.60 12.72 9.64
N GLU A 69 -21.28 14.00 9.86
CA GLU A 69 -20.31 14.44 10.85
C GLU A 69 -20.58 13.63 12.12
N VAL A 70 -19.66 12.72 12.49
CA VAL A 70 -19.80 11.94 13.71
C VAL A 70 -19.77 12.98 14.81
N VAL A 71 -20.95 13.37 15.27
CA VAL A 71 -21.11 14.42 16.28
C VAL A 71 -20.31 13.93 17.48
N GLN A 72 -19.17 14.56 17.74
CA GLN A 72 -18.46 14.42 19.00
C GLN A 72 -19.48 14.77 20.07
N VAL A 73 -19.94 13.76 20.79
CA VAL A 73 -20.71 13.98 22.00
C VAL A 73 -19.68 14.39 23.04
N ASP A 74 -19.39 15.68 23.11
CA ASP A 74 -18.69 16.27 24.25
C ASP A 74 -19.53 15.96 25.49
N PHE A 75 -19.22 14.88 26.18
CA PHE A 75 -19.77 14.61 27.50
C PHE A 75 -19.11 15.57 28.47
N GLU A 76 -19.66 16.79 28.59
CA GLU A 76 -19.26 17.72 29.64
C GLU A 76 -19.35 17.01 31.00
N ALA A 77 -18.25 17.08 31.76
CA ALA A 77 -18.11 16.39 33.03
C ALA A 77 -19.28 16.68 33.98
N GLY A 78 -20.17 15.71 34.19
CA GLY A 78 -21.19 15.71 35.24
C GLY A 78 -22.37 16.67 35.04
N GLU A 79 -22.49 17.39 33.91
CA GLU A 79 -23.70 18.16 33.61
C GLU A 79 -24.70 17.28 32.83
N GLY A 80 -25.84 16.98 33.44
CA GLY A 80 -26.98 16.35 32.76
C GLY A 80 -27.28 14.89 33.10
N LEU A 81 -26.53 14.26 34.01
CA LEU A 81 -26.92 12.96 34.57
C LEU A 81 -27.83 13.16 35.78
N GLU A 82 -29.08 12.73 35.66
CA GLU A 82 -30.01 12.65 36.78
C GLU A 82 -29.59 11.47 37.67
N LEU A 83 -28.75 11.74 38.67
CA LEU A 83 -28.35 10.76 39.67
C LEU A 83 -29.57 10.39 40.54
N ASN A 84 -29.73 9.10 40.77
CA ASN A 84 -30.83 8.54 41.54
C ASN A 84 -30.36 7.22 42.16
N CYS A 85 -29.44 7.33 43.12
CA CYS A 85 -28.93 6.18 43.86
C CYS A 85 -30.09 5.53 44.65
N ASP A 86 -30.10 4.20 44.77
CA ASP A 86 -31.19 3.50 45.46
C ASP A 86 -31.27 3.96 46.94
N PRO A 87 -32.43 4.48 47.42
CA PRO A 87 -32.57 4.94 48.79
C PRO A 87 -32.34 3.88 49.88
N GLU A 88 -32.36 2.58 49.53
CA GLU A 88 -32.02 1.51 50.47
C GLU A 88 -30.51 1.43 50.75
N ILE A 89 -29.67 1.90 49.80
CA ILE A 89 -28.21 1.95 49.92
C ILE A 89 -27.68 3.37 50.18
N ASP A 90 -28.39 4.42 49.76
CA ASP A 90 -28.09 5.84 50.05
C ASP A 90 -29.09 6.36 51.10
N LYS A 91 -28.74 6.24 52.39
CA LYS A 91 -29.67 6.57 53.48
C LYS A 91 -29.65 8.04 53.87
N ASP A 92 -28.59 8.77 53.53
CA ASP A 92 -28.48 10.19 53.83
C ASP A 92 -28.88 11.11 52.65
N GLY A 93 -29.11 10.51 51.48
CA GLY A 93 -29.67 11.15 50.29
C GLY A 93 -28.67 11.99 49.52
N ASP A 94 -27.37 11.71 49.66
CA ASP A 94 -26.30 12.46 49.01
C ASP A 94 -25.89 11.87 47.64
N ASN A 95 -26.55 10.79 47.20
CA ASN A 95 -26.29 9.95 46.03
C ASN A 95 -25.02 9.10 46.11
N VAL A 96 -24.31 9.07 47.23
CA VAL A 96 -23.17 8.17 47.45
C VAL A 96 -23.66 6.91 48.16
N PRO A 97 -23.31 5.70 47.69
CA PRO A 97 -23.76 4.48 48.35
C PRO A 97 -23.07 4.31 49.71
N ASP A 98 -23.83 4.07 50.77
CA ASP A 98 -23.32 3.83 52.13
C ASP A 98 -22.64 2.46 52.28
N ASN A 99 -22.93 1.52 51.38
CA ASN A 99 -22.52 0.13 51.46
C ASN A 99 -21.19 -0.15 50.73
N LEU A 100 -20.17 0.68 50.97
CA LEU A 100 -18.84 0.53 50.36
C LEU A 100 -18.06 -0.70 50.88
N ASP A 101 -18.50 -1.30 51.99
CA ASP A 101 -17.97 -2.58 52.51
C ASP A 101 -18.60 -3.76 51.74
N VAL A 102 -18.01 -4.12 50.60
CA VAL A 102 -18.57 -5.08 49.64
C VAL A 102 -18.54 -6.55 50.09
N GLU A 103 -19.72 -7.11 50.38
CA GLU A 103 -20.03 -8.55 50.31
C GLU A 103 -21.37 -8.76 49.58
N GLY A 104 -21.37 -9.49 48.45
CA GLY A 104 -22.59 -9.89 47.75
C GLY A 104 -22.84 -9.16 46.43
N VAL A 105 -24.10 -9.15 45.96
CA VAL A 105 -24.50 -8.49 44.70
C VAL A 105 -24.49 -6.97 44.91
N VAL A 106 -23.70 -6.27 44.11
CA VAL A 106 -23.56 -4.80 44.17
C VAL A 106 -24.41 -4.16 43.09
N ASP A 107 -25.26 -3.20 43.49
CA ASP A 107 -25.96 -2.29 42.59
C ASP A 107 -25.70 -0.86 43.05
N TRP A 108 -24.87 -0.14 42.30
CA TRP A 108 -24.54 1.27 42.45
C TRP A 108 -24.97 2.06 41.21
N SER A 109 -25.99 1.57 40.49
CA SER A 109 -26.49 2.26 39.31
C SER A 109 -26.98 3.68 39.64
N ASN A 110 -26.64 4.63 38.77
CA ASN A 110 -26.96 6.06 38.91
C ASN A 110 -26.48 6.70 40.24
N CYS A 111 -25.52 6.08 40.94
CA CYS A 111 -24.91 6.63 42.13
C CYS A 111 -23.67 7.48 41.81
N SER A 112 -23.32 8.36 42.74
CA SER A 112 -22.08 9.12 42.75
C SER A 112 -20.97 8.34 43.44
N LEU A 113 -19.95 7.97 42.67
CA LEU A 113 -18.70 7.37 43.13
C LEU A 113 -17.53 8.34 42.95
N TYR A 114 -17.83 9.65 42.86
CA TYR A 114 -16.89 10.73 42.60
C TYR A 114 -15.70 10.69 43.57
N GLY A 115 -14.49 10.59 43.03
CA GLY A 115 -13.23 10.67 43.79
C GLY A 115 -13.05 9.58 44.86
N LEU A 116 -13.89 8.55 44.87
CA LEU A 116 -13.80 7.46 45.85
C LEU A 116 -12.60 6.55 45.53
N ASN A 117 -12.01 5.98 46.58
CA ASN A 117 -11.06 4.89 46.42
C ASN A 117 -11.82 3.57 46.48
N LEU A 118 -11.96 2.95 45.32
CA LEU A 118 -12.61 1.67 45.06
C LEU A 118 -11.59 0.64 44.55
N SER A 119 -10.30 0.86 44.80
CA SER A 119 -9.24 -0.03 44.33
C SER A 119 -9.26 -1.38 45.05
N ASN A 120 -8.86 -2.44 44.35
CA ASN A 120 -8.77 -3.81 44.88
C ASN A 120 -10.12 -4.38 45.35
N LEU A 121 -11.23 -3.90 44.81
CA LEU A 121 -12.55 -4.44 45.11
C LEU A 121 -12.89 -5.60 44.16
N GLU A 122 -13.76 -6.50 44.64
CA GLU A 122 -14.34 -7.59 43.87
C GLU A 122 -15.76 -7.17 43.46
N LEU A 123 -15.90 -6.61 42.26
CA LEU A 123 -17.14 -6.05 41.71
C LEU A 123 -17.61 -6.83 40.46
N SER A 124 -17.22 -8.10 40.34
CA SER A 124 -17.67 -8.97 39.26
C SER A 124 -19.20 -9.06 39.21
N GLY A 125 -19.77 -8.80 38.02
CA GLY A 125 -21.21 -8.79 37.78
C GLY A 125 -21.98 -7.65 38.46
N ALA A 126 -21.29 -6.65 39.02
CA ALA A 126 -21.93 -5.51 39.66
C ALA A 126 -22.68 -4.64 38.64
N ASN A 127 -23.73 -3.95 39.11
CA ASN A 127 -24.45 -2.97 38.31
C ASN A 127 -23.98 -1.55 38.68
N LEU A 128 -23.25 -0.88 37.80
CA LEU A 128 -22.77 0.50 37.93
C LEU A 128 -23.28 1.38 36.78
N SER A 129 -24.35 0.97 36.09
CA SER A 129 -24.86 1.70 34.92
C SER A 129 -25.26 3.13 35.27
N GLY A 130 -24.88 4.09 34.44
CA GLY A 130 -25.20 5.52 34.63
C GLY A 130 -24.56 6.15 35.86
N SER A 131 -23.68 5.44 36.57
CA SER A 131 -22.96 5.99 37.73
C SER A 131 -21.86 6.97 37.32
N THR A 132 -21.46 7.85 38.23
CA THR A 132 -20.30 8.72 38.03
C THR A 132 -19.11 8.26 38.85
N LEU A 133 -18.10 7.74 38.16
CA LEU A 133 -16.78 7.37 38.68
C LEU A 133 -15.73 8.45 38.39
N TYR A 134 -16.16 9.71 38.21
CA TYR A 134 -15.25 10.81 37.93
C TYR A 134 -14.12 10.86 38.96
N ALA A 135 -12.87 10.83 38.47
CA ALA A 135 -11.66 10.84 39.28
C ALA A 135 -11.59 9.76 40.40
N ALA A 136 -12.41 8.71 40.33
CA ALA A 136 -12.36 7.59 41.25
C ALA A 136 -11.09 6.75 41.00
N ASP A 137 -10.63 6.05 42.03
CA ASP A 137 -9.58 5.04 41.88
C ASP A 137 -10.22 3.66 41.88
N ILE A 138 -10.33 3.03 40.71
CA ILE A 138 -10.81 1.65 40.55
C ILE A 138 -9.67 0.70 40.20
N SER A 139 -8.42 1.08 40.46
CA SER A 139 -7.27 0.25 40.07
C SER A 139 -7.26 -1.13 40.75
N ASN A 140 -6.81 -2.15 40.01
CA ASN A 140 -6.76 -3.55 40.47
C ASN A 140 -8.13 -4.11 40.91
N THR A 141 -9.23 -3.54 40.42
CA THR A 141 -10.59 -3.99 40.73
C THR A 141 -11.05 -5.00 39.70
N ASP A 142 -11.75 -6.04 40.15
CA ASP A 142 -12.44 -6.97 39.26
C ASP A 142 -13.82 -6.40 38.89
N LEU A 143 -14.00 -5.97 37.63
CA LEU A 143 -15.29 -5.55 37.05
C LEU A 143 -15.78 -6.53 35.98
N SER A 144 -15.29 -7.77 36.01
CA SER A 144 -15.65 -8.78 35.04
C SER A 144 -17.17 -9.00 34.99
N GLY A 145 -17.76 -8.93 33.79
CA GLY A 145 -19.21 -9.08 33.59
C GLY A 145 -20.08 -7.98 34.22
N ALA A 146 -19.47 -6.90 34.75
CA ALA A 146 -20.22 -5.79 35.33
C ALA A 146 -20.93 -4.96 34.24
N ASN A 147 -21.98 -4.25 34.64
CA ASN A 147 -22.67 -3.29 33.78
C ASN A 147 -22.20 -1.87 34.12
N LEU A 148 -21.41 -1.27 33.24
CA LEU A 148 -20.97 0.13 33.29
C LEU A 148 -21.53 0.95 32.12
N SER A 149 -22.63 0.50 31.50
CA SER A 149 -23.25 1.25 30.41
C SER A 149 -23.62 2.67 30.88
N HIS A 150 -23.34 3.66 30.03
CA HIS A 150 -23.53 5.09 30.32
C HIS A 150 -22.75 5.64 31.53
N ALA A 151 -21.84 4.86 32.14
CA ALA A 151 -21.07 5.32 33.29
C ALA A 151 -20.07 6.42 32.89
N GLN A 152 -19.81 7.35 33.80
CA GLN A 152 -18.79 8.39 33.62
C GLN A 152 -17.52 8.00 34.38
N ILE A 153 -16.57 7.39 33.69
CA ILE A 153 -15.27 6.92 34.20
C ILE A 153 -14.16 7.97 33.88
N TYR A 154 -14.57 9.20 33.60
CA TYR A 154 -13.70 10.29 33.22
C TYR A 154 -12.61 10.57 34.27
N LYS A 155 -11.35 10.62 33.83
CA LYS A 155 -10.15 10.82 34.68
C LYS A 155 -10.02 9.82 35.85
N ALA A 156 -10.72 8.70 35.81
CA ALA A 156 -10.56 7.66 36.83
C ALA A 156 -9.21 6.94 36.68
N ASN A 157 -8.64 6.48 37.79
CA ASN A 157 -7.51 5.55 37.74
C ASN A 157 -8.04 4.14 37.50
N VAL A 158 -7.88 3.67 36.25
CA VAL A 158 -8.35 2.36 35.79
C VAL A 158 -7.21 1.33 35.64
N THR A 159 -6.04 1.61 36.20
CA THR A 159 -4.84 0.75 36.06
C THR A 159 -5.10 -0.67 36.57
N ASN A 160 -4.80 -1.69 35.77
CA ASN A 160 -4.97 -3.11 36.09
C ASN A 160 -6.41 -3.51 36.47
N THR A 161 -7.41 -2.76 36.00
CA THR A 161 -8.81 -3.12 36.20
C THR A 161 -9.18 -4.22 35.21
N ASP A 162 -9.87 -5.25 35.68
CA ASP A 162 -10.40 -6.32 34.83
C ASP A 162 -11.76 -5.87 34.27
N PHE A 163 -11.81 -5.58 32.96
CA PHE A 163 -13.05 -5.24 32.24
C PHE A 163 -13.55 -6.40 31.37
N THR A 164 -13.18 -7.64 31.68
CA THR A 164 -13.58 -8.78 30.86
C THR A 164 -15.10 -8.95 30.84
N TYR A 165 -15.71 -9.04 29.67
CA TYR A 165 -17.15 -9.13 29.46
C TYR A 165 -17.98 -8.00 30.08
N THR A 166 -17.35 -6.88 30.44
CA THR A 166 -18.06 -5.71 30.98
C THR A 166 -18.86 -5.02 29.87
N ASP A 167 -20.07 -4.57 30.20
CA ASP A 167 -20.81 -3.66 29.33
C ASP A 167 -20.36 -2.21 29.59
N LEU A 168 -19.58 -1.65 28.69
CA LEU A 168 -19.09 -0.26 28.71
C LEU A 168 -19.77 0.58 27.62
N SER A 169 -20.91 0.12 27.09
CA SER A 169 -21.57 0.84 26.00
C SER A 169 -21.99 2.24 26.44
N TYR A 170 -21.72 3.24 25.59
CA TYR A 170 -21.95 4.66 25.90
C TYR A 170 -21.24 5.18 27.15
N ALA A 171 -20.28 4.43 27.72
CA ALA A 171 -19.51 4.90 28.85
C ALA A 171 -18.50 5.97 28.41
N ASN A 172 -18.25 6.95 29.28
CA ASN A 172 -17.23 7.98 29.05
C ASN A 172 -15.97 7.62 29.83
N LEU A 173 -14.94 7.19 29.11
CA LEU A 173 -13.60 6.88 29.59
C LEU A 173 -12.58 7.92 29.09
N CYS A 174 -13.01 9.12 28.69
CA CYS A 174 -12.12 10.17 28.23
C CYS A 174 -11.09 10.50 29.32
N GLY A 175 -9.81 10.47 28.94
CA GLY A 175 -8.68 10.63 29.87
C GLY A 175 -8.65 9.62 31.03
N ALA A 176 -9.43 8.53 30.97
CA ALA A 176 -9.34 7.42 31.91
C ALA A 176 -8.04 6.68 31.60
N ALA A 177 -6.98 7.11 32.27
CA ALA A 177 -5.65 6.59 32.05
C ALA A 177 -4.76 6.87 33.26
N TYR A 178 -3.88 5.90 33.51
CA TYR A 178 -2.55 6.04 34.09
C TYR A 178 -2.27 7.38 34.81
N ASN A 179 -2.12 7.33 36.13
CA ASN A 179 -1.67 8.50 36.89
C ASN A 179 -0.20 8.84 36.54
N GLU A 180 -0.01 9.77 35.60
CA GLU A 180 1.31 10.31 35.22
C GLU A 180 2.08 10.90 36.39
N ASN A 181 1.39 11.26 37.49
CA ASN A 181 1.96 11.81 38.70
C ASN A 181 2.23 10.75 39.79
N ASN A 182 2.13 9.44 39.49
CA ASN A 182 2.51 8.39 40.43
C ASN A 182 3.97 7.93 40.20
N PRO A 183 4.94 8.40 41.02
CA PRO A 183 6.35 8.03 40.89
C PRO A 183 6.67 6.58 41.27
N ASP A 184 5.70 5.81 41.79
CA ASP A 184 5.89 4.40 42.17
C ASP A 184 5.66 3.42 41.01
N ILE A 185 5.29 3.89 39.82
CA ILE A 185 5.31 3.07 38.62
C ILE A 185 6.73 3.13 38.04
N VAL A 186 7.55 2.23 38.57
CA VAL A 186 8.90 1.93 38.08
C VAL A 186 8.83 1.75 36.56
N SER A 187 9.70 2.46 35.84
CA SER A 187 10.05 2.15 34.44
C SER A 187 10.16 0.64 34.26
N GLY A 188 9.11 0.02 33.69
CA GLY A 188 9.00 -1.45 33.55
C GLY A 188 7.72 -2.11 34.10
N VAL A 189 6.83 -1.42 34.82
CA VAL A 189 5.48 -1.94 35.11
C VAL A 189 4.58 -1.58 33.93
N THR A 190 4.23 -2.57 33.12
CA THR A 190 3.28 -2.43 32.01
C THR A 190 1.88 -2.36 32.60
N ALA A 191 1.20 -1.22 32.47
CA ALA A 191 -0.24 -1.17 32.73
C ALA A 191 -0.92 -2.18 31.80
N TYR A 192 -1.73 -3.06 32.36
CA TYR A 192 -2.47 -4.06 31.60
C TYR A 192 -3.96 -3.68 31.64
N PHE A 193 -4.57 -3.58 30.46
CA PHE A 193 -5.98 -3.29 30.29
C PHE A 193 -6.62 -4.48 29.58
N ASP A 194 -7.42 -5.24 30.31
CA ASP A 194 -8.12 -6.41 29.77
C ASP A 194 -9.58 -6.05 29.48
N PHE A 195 -9.91 -5.92 28.21
CA PHE A 195 -11.27 -5.71 27.73
C PHE A 195 -11.79 -6.95 27.01
N THR A 196 -11.27 -8.15 27.31
CA THR A 196 -11.67 -9.36 26.59
C THR A 196 -13.19 -9.55 26.65
N GLY A 197 -13.86 -9.59 25.49
CA GLY A 197 -15.31 -9.72 25.38
C GLY A 197 -16.12 -8.51 25.84
N ALA A 198 -15.49 -7.39 26.18
CA ALA A 198 -16.18 -6.18 26.62
C ALA A 198 -16.97 -5.53 25.48
N ASN A 199 -18.05 -4.84 25.83
CA ASN A 199 -18.81 -4.03 24.90
C ASN A 199 -18.43 -2.55 25.04
N LEU A 200 -17.57 -2.05 24.14
CA LEU A 200 -17.15 -0.64 24.08
C LEU A 200 -17.97 0.15 23.05
N SER A 201 -19.06 -0.40 22.51
CA SER A 201 -19.83 0.27 21.47
C SER A 201 -20.33 1.64 21.94
N HIS A 202 -20.09 2.69 21.15
CA HIS A 202 -20.38 4.09 21.50
C HIS A 202 -19.65 4.65 22.74
N ALA A 203 -18.66 3.93 23.29
CA ALA A 203 -17.86 4.44 24.38
C ALA A 203 -16.94 5.59 23.90
N ASP A 204 -16.67 6.52 24.81
CA ASP A 204 -15.73 7.61 24.58
C ASP A 204 -14.38 7.29 25.23
N LEU A 205 -13.35 7.06 24.42
CA LEU A 205 -11.98 6.76 24.81
C LEU A 205 -11.01 7.84 24.32
N ASP A 206 -11.50 9.07 24.14
CA ASP A 206 -10.69 10.22 23.78
C ASP A 206 -9.53 10.46 24.77
N HIS A 207 -8.33 10.75 24.26
CA HIS A 207 -7.08 10.90 25.04
C HIS A 207 -6.76 9.71 25.98
N SER A 208 -7.29 8.50 25.70
CA SER A 208 -7.06 7.34 26.57
C SER A 208 -5.68 6.72 26.33
N PHE A 209 -5.11 6.13 27.39
CA PHE A 209 -3.87 5.37 27.32
C PHE A 209 -4.18 3.87 27.29
N LEU A 210 -4.21 3.27 26.10
CA LEU A 210 -4.60 1.87 25.87
C LEU A 210 -3.44 1.03 25.30
N MET A 211 -2.19 1.46 25.53
CA MET A 211 -1.02 0.74 25.05
C MET A 211 -1.02 -0.72 25.55
N ASN A 212 -0.93 -1.68 24.62
CA ASN A 212 -1.05 -3.13 24.89
C ASN A 212 -2.39 -3.59 25.49
N ALA A 213 -3.49 -2.84 25.33
CA ALA A 213 -4.80 -3.30 25.76
C ALA A 213 -5.19 -4.60 25.02
N ASP A 214 -5.72 -5.57 25.76
CA ASP A 214 -6.32 -6.77 25.20
C ASP A 214 -7.77 -6.49 24.83
N LEU A 215 -8.04 -6.41 23.53
CA LEU A 215 -9.38 -6.21 22.99
C LEU A 215 -9.95 -7.52 22.42
N THR A 216 -9.43 -8.69 22.77
CA THR A 216 -9.90 -9.98 22.22
C THR A 216 -11.42 -10.09 22.36
N ASP A 217 -12.14 -10.41 21.28
CA ASP A 217 -13.60 -10.50 21.24
C ASP A 217 -14.40 -9.24 21.69
N ALA A 218 -13.74 -8.10 21.93
CA ALA A 218 -14.40 -6.85 22.28
C ALA A 218 -15.12 -6.20 21.09
N SER A 219 -16.28 -5.60 21.34
CA SER A 219 -17.02 -4.78 20.38
C SER A 219 -16.58 -3.32 20.50
N VAL A 220 -16.18 -2.69 19.39
CA VAL A 220 -15.66 -1.31 19.36
C VAL A 220 -16.38 -0.42 18.33
N THR A 221 -17.58 -0.80 17.89
CA THR A 221 -18.34 -0.02 16.90
C THR A 221 -18.73 1.35 17.47
N TYR A 222 -18.56 2.43 16.70
CA TYR A 222 -18.87 3.80 17.13
C TYR A 222 -18.06 4.29 18.34
N THR A 223 -16.99 3.60 18.72
CA THR A 223 -16.10 4.03 19.80
C THR A 223 -15.25 5.22 19.36
N ASN A 224 -15.14 6.23 20.22
CA ASN A 224 -14.26 7.37 19.98
C ASN A 224 -12.85 7.07 20.48
N PHE A 225 -11.89 6.86 19.58
CA PHE A 225 -10.47 6.71 19.90
C PHE A 225 -9.65 7.95 19.50
N ASN A 226 -10.27 9.13 19.43
CA ASN A 226 -9.55 10.36 19.12
C ASN A 226 -8.37 10.58 20.10
N ASP A 227 -7.19 10.89 19.58
CA ASP A 227 -5.94 11.05 20.37
C ASP A 227 -5.64 9.89 21.36
N ALA A 228 -6.18 8.69 21.09
CA ALA A 228 -5.94 7.53 21.94
C ALA A 228 -4.59 6.88 21.63
N ASN A 229 -3.88 6.45 22.67
CA ASN A 229 -2.67 5.65 22.53
C ASN A 229 -3.05 4.16 22.36
N LEU A 230 -3.10 3.70 21.12
CA LEU A 230 -3.42 2.32 20.72
C LEU A 230 -2.17 1.54 20.29
N ILE A 231 -0.99 1.93 20.80
CA ILE A 231 0.27 1.30 20.45
C ILE A 231 0.22 -0.19 20.82
N ARG A 232 0.57 -1.05 19.86
CA ARG A 232 0.62 -2.52 19.99
C ARG A 232 -0.72 -3.18 20.33
N VAL A 233 -1.84 -2.50 20.09
CA VAL A 233 -3.18 -3.08 20.25
C VAL A 233 -3.51 -3.97 19.05
N ASP A 234 -4.18 -5.10 19.30
CA ASP A 234 -4.72 -5.95 18.24
C ASP A 234 -6.16 -5.55 17.90
N LEU A 235 -6.33 -4.97 16.72
CA LEU A 235 -7.62 -4.60 16.12
C LEU A 235 -7.97 -5.50 14.93
N SER A 236 -7.21 -6.56 14.67
CA SER A 236 -7.39 -7.39 13.47
C SER A 236 -8.80 -8.00 13.38
N GLY A 237 -9.36 -7.94 12.17
CA GLY A 237 -10.70 -8.44 11.87
C GLY A 237 -11.86 -7.77 12.62
N LYS A 238 -11.62 -6.72 13.40
CA LYS A 238 -12.69 -6.03 14.14
C LYS A 238 -13.57 -5.19 13.22
N ASP A 239 -14.84 -5.09 13.58
CA ASP A 239 -15.75 -4.12 13.01
C ASP A 239 -15.45 -2.74 13.57
N LEU A 240 -14.81 -1.91 12.76
CA LEU A 240 -14.49 -0.52 13.08
C LEU A 240 -15.56 0.45 12.58
N THR A 241 -16.78 -0.01 12.27
CA THR A 241 -17.86 0.87 11.82
C THR A 241 -18.09 2.01 12.82
N GLY A 242 -18.10 3.25 12.31
CA GLY A 242 -18.35 4.46 13.11
C GLY A 242 -17.24 4.88 14.08
N THR A 243 -16.12 4.14 14.17
CA THR A 243 -15.01 4.55 15.06
C THR A 243 -14.35 5.84 14.58
N ILE A 244 -13.97 6.67 15.54
CA ILE A 244 -13.12 7.86 15.32
C ILE A 244 -11.69 7.44 15.65
N LEU A 245 -10.76 7.63 14.70
CA LEU A 245 -9.33 7.29 14.85
C LEU A 245 -8.41 8.49 14.59
N THR A 246 -8.97 9.70 14.49
CA THR A 246 -8.22 10.93 14.29
C THR A 246 -7.22 11.12 15.42
N GLU A 247 -5.99 11.51 15.08
CA GLU A 247 -4.87 11.72 16.01
C GLU A 247 -4.43 10.49 16.83
N ALA A 248 -5.08 9.33 16.67
CA ALA A 248 -4.73 8.11 17.40
C ALA A 248 -3.34 7.59 17.02
N ASP A 249 -2.61 7.07 18.02
CA ASP A 249 -1.33 6.40 17.81
C ASP A 249 -1.55 4.88 17.64
N LEU A 250 -1.53 4.41 16.40
CA LEU A 250 -1.65 2.99 16.04
C LEU A 250 -0.28 2.34 15.79
N SER A 251 0.81 2.93 16.30
CA SER A 251 2.14 2.38 16.07
C SER A 251 2.25 0.94 16.57
N GLN A 252 2.80 0.05 15.74
CA GLN A 252 2.90 -1.40 16.01
C GLN A 252 1.56 -2.11 16.27
N ALA A 253 0.42 -1.48 16.02
CA ALA A 253 -0.89 -2.12 16.11
C ALA A 253 -1.07 -3.15 14.99
N ASN A 254 -1.94 -4.14 15.22
CA ASN A 254 -2.36 -5.09 14.20
C ASN A 254 -3.74 -4.69 13.68
N LEU A 255 -3.82 -4.24 12.43
CA LEU A 255 -5.08 -3.89 11.76
C LEU A 255 -5.45 -4.92 10.68
N THR A 256 -4.85 -6.10 10.67
CA THR A 256 -5.03 -7.07 9.57
C THR A 256 -6.51 -7.29 9.24
N GLY A 257 -6.87 -7.10 7.97
CA GLY A 257 -8.20 -7.38 7.43
C GLY A 257 -9.33 -6.43 7.87
N VAL A 258 -9.03 -5.32 8.55
CA VAL A 258 -10.07 -4.36 8.93
C VAL A 258 -10.47 -3.46 7.76
N ASP A 259 -11.68 -2.90 7.84
CA ASP A 259 -12.16 -1.90 6.89
C ASP A 259 -11.95 -0.48 7.42
N LEU A 260 -11.08 0.28 6.77
CA LEU A 260 -10.85 1.71 7.01
C LEU A 260 -11.33 2.58 5.84
N SER A 261 -12.08 2.03 4.89
CA SER A 261 -12.47 2.79 3.70
C SER A 261 -13.24 4.06 4.04
N GLY A 262 -12.87 5.15 3.37
CA GLY A 262 -13.45 6.49 3.57
C GLY A 262 -13.27 7.09 4.97
N LYS A 263 -12.53 6.45 5.90
CA LYS A 263 -12.32 7.00 7.24
C LYS A 263 -11.43 8.24 7.21
N ASP A 264 -11.77 9.22 8.04
CA ASP A 264 -10.86 10.30 8.39
C ASP A 264 -9.76 9.74 9.33
N LEU A 265 -8.53 9.75 8.83
CA LEU A 265 -7.33 9.33 9.55
C LEU A 265 -6.38 10.52 9.75
N THR A 266 -6.91 11.75 9.78
CA THR A 266 -6.12 12.95 10.05
C THR A 266 -5.37 12.80 11.37
N GLY A 267 -4.07 13.07 11.36
CA GLY A 267 -3.20 12.94 12.54
C GLY A 267 -2.88 11.49 12.98
N THR A 268 -3.59 10.47 12.48
CA THR A 268 -3.34 9.07 12.87
C THR A 268 -1.94 8.61 12.46
N ILE A 269 -1.25 7.94 13.39
CA ILE A 269 0.13 7.46 13.25
C ILE A 269 0.13 5.95 12.91
N PHE A 270 0.82 5.55 11.84
CA PHE A 270 0.89 4.17 11.35
C PHE A 270 2.29 3.52 11.43
N THR A 271 3.16 4.03 12.30
CA THR A 271 4.55 3.57 12.37
C THR A 271 4.62 2.09 12.74
N GLU A 272 5.17 1.25 11.85
CA GLU A 272 5.27 -0.21 12.05
C GLU A 272 3.92 -0.94 12.22
N THR A 273 2.81 -0.31 11.84
CA THR A 273 1.48 -0.93 11.89
C THR A 273 1.32 -2.02 10.84
N ASP A 274 0.63 -3.11 11.18
CA ASP A 274 0.28 -4.16 10.20
C ASP A 274 -1.04 -3.80 9.50
N LEU A 275 -0.94 -3.32 8.25
CA LEU A 275 -2.08 -3.01 7.38
C LEU A 275 -2.32 -4.13 6.35
N THR A 276 -1.91 -5.37 6.66
CA THR A 276 -2.13 -6.51 5.76
C THR A 276 -3.62 -6.69 5.46
N GLN A 277 -3.97 -6.79 4.18
CA GLN A 277 -5.36 -6.98 3.71
C GLN A 277 -6.35 -5.91 4.20
N VAL A 278 -5.88 -4.74 4.64
CA VAL A 278 -6.75 -3.64 5.06
C VAL A 278 -7.40 -2.99 3.85
N ASN A 279 -8.67 -2.62 3.98
CA ASN A 279 -9.35 -1.77 3.01
C ASN A 279 -9.10 -0.29 3.33
N LEU A 280 -8.30 0.40 2.51
CA LEU A 280 -7.97 1.83 2.61
C LEU A 280 -8.58 2.62 1.45
N THR A 281 -9.63 2.08 0.80
CA THR A 281 -10.23 2.71 -0.37
C THR A 281 -10.69 4.13 -0.06
N GLY A 282 -10.28 5.10 -0.89
CA GLY A 282 -10.67 6.51 -0.77
C GLY A 282 -10.12 7.27 0.44
N VAL A 283 -9.18 6.68 1.19
CA VAL A 283 -8.57 7.31 2.36
C VAL A 283 -7.49 8.32 1.94
N ASP A 284 -7.35 9.42 2.69
CA ASP A 284 -6.21 10.33 2.55
C ASP A 284 -5.04 9.90 3.44
N LEU A 285 -3.97 9.43 2.81
CA LEU A 285 -2.72 9.05 3.45
C LEU A 285 -1.57 10.00 3.06
N SER A 286 -1.88 11.16 2.47
CA SER A 286 -0.86 12.09 1.98
C SER A 286 0.08 12.55 3.09
N GLY A 287 1.38 12.56 2.78
CA GLY A 287 2.44 12.93 3.72
C GLY A 287 2.60 12.04 4.95
N LYS A 288 1.85 10.94 5.07
CA LYS A 288 1.97 10.02 6.22
C LYS A 288 3.31 9.30 6.19
N ASP A 289 3.88 9.13 7.39
CA ASP A 289 5.10 8.36 7.60
C ASP A 289 4.77 6.87 7.75
N PHE A 290 5.07 6.08 6.72
CA PHE A 290 5.06 4.61 6.76
C PHE A 290 6.46 4.03 7.01
N GLY A 291 7.38 4.85 7.48
CA GLY A 291 8.80 4.58 7.62
C GLY A 291 9.15 3.51 8.65
N LEU A 292 10.45 3.35 8.82
CA LEU A 292 11.07 2.43 9.76
C LEU A 292 11.24 3.18 11.08
N SER A 293 10.82 2.62 12.22
CA SER A 293 11.26 3.20 13.48
C SER A 293 12.79 3.09 13.57
N THR A 294 13.43 4.07 14.20
CA THR A 294 14.90 4.07 14.39
C THR A 294 15.37 3.03 15.42
N MET A 295 14.51 2.08 15.82
CA MET A 295 14.87 1.06 16.79
C MET A 295 15.94 0.13 16.22
N SER A 296 17.12 0.23 16.81
CA SER A 296 18.34 -0.45 16.40
C SER A 296 18.31 -1.91 16.85
N GLY A 297 18.01 -2.81 15.91
CA GLY A 297 18.48 -4.18 15.99
C GLY A 297 17.42 -5.25 15.72
N LYS A 298 17.58 -5.86 14.54
CA LYS A 298 16.88 -7.05 13.99
C LYS A 298 15.54 -6.72 13.36
N ASP A 299 15.53 -6.85 12.04
CA ASP A 299 14.42 -6.70 11.10
C ASP A 299 13.74 -5.33 11.17
N ARG A 300 14.16 -4.42 10.28
CA ARG A 300 13.54 -3.10 10.12
C ARG A 300 12.17 -3.32 9.45
N ILE A 301 11.14 -3.55 10.25
CA ILE A 301 9.77 -3.70 9.76
C ILE A 301 9.14 -2.32 9.82
N GLY A 302 8.96 -1.69 8.66
CA GLY A 302 8.11 -0.50 8.55
C GLY A 302 6.65 -0.92 8.51
N THR A 303 5.75 0.01 8.23
CA THR A 303 4.34 -0.35 8.01
C THR A 303 4.21 -1.43 6.94
N ILE A 304 3.43 -2.47 7.23
CA ILE A 304 3.21 -3.61 6.33
C ILE A 304 1.96 -3.32 5.51
N LEU A 305 2.07 -3.39 4.18
CA LEU A 305 0.97 -3.08 3.25
C LEU A 305 0.53 -4.29 2.42
N THR A 306 1.05 -5.49 2.68
CA THR A 306 0.80 -6.66 1.83
C THR A 306 -0.68 -6.98 1.70
N GLY A 307 -1.19 -7.10 0.47
CA GLY A 307 -2.60 -7.36 0.22
C GLY A 307 -3.57 -6.20 0.51
N ALA A 308 -3.08 -5.03 0.95
CA ALA A 308 -3.94 -3.88 1.22
C ALA A 308 -4.63 -3.37 -0.06
N ASN A 309 -5.89 -2.97 0.07
CA ASN A 309 -6.62 -2.28 -0.98
C ASN A 309 -6.42 -0.77 -0.84
N LEU A 310 -5.58 -0.20 -1.71
CA LEU A 310 -5.24 1.23 -1.77
C LEU A 310 -5.93 1.90 -2.97
N SER A 311 -7.10 1.38 -3.39
CA SER A 311 -7.84 1.95 -4.51
C SER A 311 -8.31 3.37 -4.19
N ASP A 312 -8.16 4.29 -5.14
CA ASP A 312 -8.56 5.70 -5.00
C ASP A 312 -7.97 6.43 -3.76
N THR A 313 -6.95 5.84 -3.12
CA THR A 313 -6.26 6.41 -1.95
C THR A 313 -5.35 7.56 -2.38
N ASN A 314 -5.31 8.64 -1.60
CA ASN A 314 -4.33 9.71 -1.78
C ASN A 314 -3.02 9.35 -1.07
N LEU A 315 -1.96 9.07 -1.84
CA LEU A 315 -0.63 8.72 -1.36
C LEU A 315 0.41 9.81 -1.71
N THR A 316 -0.07 11.04 -1.94
CA THR A 316 0.79 12.13 -2.38
C THR A 316 1.94 12.37 -1.40
N GLY A 317 3.18 12.40 -1.90
CA GLY A 317 4.39 12.67 -1.12
C GLY A 317 4.80 11.57 -0.13
N VAL A 318 4.13 10.42 -0.14
CA VAL A 318 4.43 9.30 0.77
C VAL A 318 5.73 8.59 0.35
N ASP A 319 6.52 8.12 1.32
CA ASP A 319 7.67 7.25 1.06
C ASP A 319 7.29 5.76 1.15
N LEU A 320 7.16 5.12 -0.02
CA LEU A 320 6.92 3.69 -0.15
C LEU A 320 8.19 2.91 -0.49
N SER A 321 9.36 3.55 -0.57
CA SER A 321 10.58 2.88 -1.01
C SER A 321 10.94 1.69 -0.11
N GLY A 322 11.33 0.58 -0.75
CA GLY A 322 11.69 -0.67 -0.07
C GLY A 322 10.54 -1.41 0.64
N LYS A 323 9.27 -0.99 0.46
CA LYS A 323 8.11 -1.71 1.00
C LYS A 323 7.71 -2.89 0.12
N ASP A 324 7.16 -3.94 0.75
CA ASP A 324 6.54 -5.05 0.04
C ASP A 324 5.10 -4.70 -0.32
N LEU A 325 4.84 -4.51 -1.62
CA LEU A 325 3.51 -4.24 -2.17
C LEU A 325 2.88 -5.49 -2.80
N THR A 326 3.34 -6.70 -2.44
CA THR A 326 2.74 -7.93 -2.94
C THR A 326 1.25 -7.99 -2.59
N GLY A 327 0.42 -8.30 -3.59
CA GLY A 327 -1.04 -8.40 -3.44
C GLY A 327 -1.78 -7.07 -3.29
N THR A 328 -1.11 -5.91 -3.23
CA THR A 328 -1.81 -4.62 -3.14
C THR A 328 -2.58 -4.27 -4.40
N ILE A 329 -3.71 -3.59 -4.21
CA ILE A 329 -4.53 -3.01 -5.28
C ILE A 329 -4.29 -1.49 -5.29
N LEU A 330 -3.92 -0.93 -6.45
CA LEU A 330 -3.53 0.49 -6.62
C LEU A 330 -4.40 1.23 -7.65
N THR A 331 -5.52 0.65 -8.07
CA THR A 331 -6.38 1.23 -9.11
C THR A 331 -6.92 2.60 -8.65
N GLY A 332 -6.74 3.63 -9.47
CA GLY A 332 -7.18 5.00 -9.16
C GLY A 332 -6.35 5.75 -8.12
N ALA A 333 -5.33 5.12 -7.51
CA ALA A 333 -4.53 5.77 -6.48
C ALA A 333 -3.80 7.03 -6.98
N ASN A 334 -3.70 8.05 -6.14
CA ASN A 334 -2.89 9.23 -6.42
C ASN A 334 -1.49 9.04 -5.82
N LEU A 335 -0.50 8.70 -6.66
CA LEU A 335 0.91 8.54 -6.30
C LEU A 335 1.76 9.77 -6.69
N SER A 336 1.16 10.96 -6.71
CA SER A 336 1.90 12.17 -7.05
C SER A 336 3.02 12.44 -6.03
N ASP A 337 4.22 12.78 -6.50
CA ASP A 337 5.41 13.02 -5.67
C ASP A 337 5.78 11.87 -4.69
N THR A 338 5.21 10.67 -4.85
CA THR A 338 5.48 9.50 -4.01
C THR A 338 6.86 8.93 -4.32
N ASN A 339 7.58 8.49 -3.30
CA ASN A 339 8.83 7.75 -3.48
C ASN A 339 8.54 6.25 -3.67
N LEU A 340 8.66 5.76 -4.90
CA LEU A 340 8.42 4.37 -5.30
C LEU A 340 9.72 3.61 -5.61
N ALA A 341 10.87 4.17 -5.22
CA ALA A 341 12.17 3.68 -5.64
C ALA A 341 12.41 2.21 -5.22
N GLY A 342 12.90 1.42 -6.16
CA GLY A 342 13.24 0.01 -5.96
C GLY A 342 12.06 -0.95 -5.77
N LEU A 343 10.82 -0.49 -5.95
CA LEU A 343 9.62 -1.32 -5.80
C LEU A 343 9.40 -2.27 -6.98
N ASP A 344 8.70 -3.37 -6.73
CA ASP A 344 8.15 -4.24 -7.78
C ASP A 344 6.66 -3.93 -8.00
N LEU A 345 6.38 -3.26 -9.11
CA LEU A 345 5.05 -2.95 -9.63
C LEU A 345 4.74 -3.75 -10.91
N SER A 346 5.55 -4.77 -11.25
CA SER A 346 5.38 -5.51 -12.50
C SER A 346 4.03 -6.22 -12.57
N GLY A 347 3.39 -6.11 -13.74
CA GLY A 347 2.08 -6.71 -13.99
C GLY A 347 0.92 -6.20 -13.12
N LYS A 348 1.12 -5.19 -12.27
CA LYS A 348 0.03 -4.60 -11.49
C LYS A 348 -0.95 -3.85 -12.40
N ASP A 349 -2.24 -3.91 -12.06
CA ASP A 349 -3.23 -3.05 -12.68
C ASP A 349 -3.04 -1.62 -12.14
N LEU A 350 -2.50 -0.76 -13.00
CA LEU A 350 -2.27 0.65 -12.71
C LEU A 350 -3.37 1.54 -13.32
N THR A 351 -4.52 0.99 -13.70
CA THR A 351 -5.64 1.78 -14.25
C THR A 351 -6.00 2.94 -13.32
N GLY A 352 -6.20 4.13 -13.90
CA GLY A 352 -6.56 5.34 -13.15
C GLY A 352 -5.45 5.97 -12.30
N ILE A 353 -4.28 5.34 -12.15
CA ILE A 353 -3.21 5.86 -11.28
C ILE A 353 -2.64 7.19 -11.77
N ILE A 354 -2.33 8.08 -10.83
CA ILE A 354 -1.65 9.37 -11.07
C ILE A 354 -0.20 9.26 -10.60
N LEU A 355 0.77 9.60 -11.46
CA LEU A 355 2.21 9.44 -11.18
C LEU A 355 3.00 10.75 -11.27
N THR A 356 2.36 11.91 -11.38
CA THR A 356 3.06 13.19 -11.59
C THR A 356 4.08 13.44 -10.48
N GLY A 357 5.34 13.67 -10.83
CA GLY A 357 6.43 13.89 -9.86
C GLY A 357 6.95 12.65 -9.12
N ALA A 358 6.36 11.46 -9.34
CA ALA A 358 6.75 10.25 -8.63
C ALA A 358 8.21 9.82 -8.90
N ASN A 359 8.91 9.36 -7.86
CA ASN A 359 10.23 8.77 -7.99
C ASN A 359 10.12 7.26 -8.28
N LEU A 360 10.34 6.86 -9.53
CA LEU A 360 10.32 5.46 -9.99
C LEU A 360 11.74 4.92 -10.23
N SER A 361 12.76 5.50 -9.58
CA SER A 361 14.14 5.04 -9.75
C SER A 361 14.29 3.57 -9.36
N ASP A 362 14.95 2.79 -10.21
CA ASP A 362 15.14 1.34 -10.01
C ASP A 362 13.84 0.52 -9.80
N THR A 363 12.66 1.10 -10.08
CA THR A 363 11.36 0.44 -9.93
C THR A 363 11.13 -0.53 -11.09
N ASN A 364 10.65 -1.74 -10.80
CA ASN A 364 10.17 -2.66 -11.81
C ASN A 364 8.70 -2.38 -12.14
N ILE A 365 8.43 -1.79 -13.30
CA ILE A 365 7.08 -1.49 -13.78
C ILE A 365 6.81 -2.22 -15.12
N SER A 366 7.51 -3.33 -15.35
CA SER A 366 7.40 -4.10 -16.58
C SER A 366 5.99 -4.66 -16.81
N GLY A 367 5.58 -4.66 -18.09
CA GLY A 367 4.27 -5.10 -18.55
C GLY A 367 3.10 -4.18 -18.16
N ALA A 368 3.34 -3.08 -17.43
CA ALA A 368 2.28 -2.15 -17.07
C ALA A 368 1.79 -1.33 -18.26
N ASP A 369 0.47 -1.12 -18.35
CA ASP A 369 -0.09 -0.16 -19.30
C ASP A 369 0.02 1.26 -18.73
N LEU A 370 0.99 2.01 -19.25
CA LEU A 370 1.14 3.41 -18.94
C LEU A 370 0.39 4.29 -19.94
N SER A 371 -0.34 3.77 -20.91
CA SER A 371 -1.04 4.59 -21.92
C SER A 371 -1.94 5.66 -21.29
N GLY A 372 -1.91 6.88 -21.85
CA GLY A 372 -2.68 8.02 -21.36
C GLY A 372 -2.22 8.65 -20.03
N LYS A 373 -1.27 8.05 -19.30
CA LYS A 373 -0.81 8.61 -18.00
C LYS A 373 0.15 9.78 -18.17
N ASP A 374 -0.05 10.84 -17.41
CA ASP A 374 0.90 11.94 -17.28
C ASP A 374 2.16 11.46 -16.53
N LEU A 375 3.32 11.60 -17.16
CA LEU A 375 4.62 11.27 -16.59
C LEU A 375 5.43 12.53 -16.28
N THR A 376 4.81 13.71 -16.27
CA THR A 376 5.50 14.96 -15.94
C THR A 376 6.15 14.87 -14.57
N GLY A 377 7.41 15.30 -14.46
CA GLY A 377 8.16 15.28 -13.20
C GLY A 377 8.64 13.92 -12.72
N THR A 378 8.23 12.79 -13.32
CA THR A 378 8.69 11.46 -12.85
C THR A 378 10.20 11.27 -13.04
N ILE A 379 10.82 10.56 -12.09
CA ILE A 379 12.22 10.10 -12.16
C ILE A 379 12.21 8.63 -12.57
N LEU A 380 12.88 8.27 -13.67
CA LEU A 380 12.85 6.93 -14.26
C LEU A 380 14.24 6.26 -14.35
N THR A 381 15.27 6.86 -13.73
CA THR A 381 16.64 6.37 -13.79
C THR A 381 16.72 4.92 -13.29
N GLY A 382 17.30 4.01 -14.09
CA GLY A 382 17.42 2.60 -13.74
C GLY A 382 16.09 1.80 -13.71
N ALA A 383 14.94 2.42 -14.00
CA ALA A 383 13.66 1.73 -13.97
C ALA A 383 13.58 0.61 -15.01
N ASN A 384 12.81 -0.44 -14.72
CA ASN A 384 12.47 -1.47 -15.68
C ASN A 384 11.07 -1.22 -16.27
N LEU A 385 11.04 -0.71 -17.50
CA LEU A 385 9.88 -0.42 -18.32
C LEU A 385 9.68 -1.46 -19.44
N SER A 386 10.25 -2.67 -19.29
CA SER A 386 10.13 -3.71 -20.33
C SER A 386 8.67 -4.03 -20.65
N ASP A 387 8.38 -4.21 -21.93
CA ASP A 387 7.03 -4.54 -22.46
C ASP A 387 5.93 -3.54 -22.06
N THR A 388 6.29 -2.30 -21.70
CA THR A 388 5.33 -1.23 -21.42
C THR A 388 4.93 -0.46 -22.68
N ASN A 389 3.74 0.13 -22.66
CA ASN A 389 3.27 1.03 -23.72
C ASN A 389 3.44 2.51 -23.31
N ILE A 390 4.39 3.21 -23.95
CA ILE A 390 4.71 4.63 -23.70
C ILE A 390 4.55 5.46 -24.99
N SER A 391 3.89 4.92 -26.02
CA SER A 391 3.74 5.60 -27.32
C SER A 391 2.97 6.92 -27.19
N GLY A 392 3.37 7.91 -27.99
CA GLY A 392 2.71 9.23 -28.05
C GLY A 392 2.90 10.13 -26.83
N LYS A 393 3.73 9.71 -25.85
CA LYS A 393 3.99 10.50 -24.63
C LYS A 393 5.16 11.47 -24.80
N SER A 394 5.22 12.46 -23.92
CA SER A 394 6.44 13.25 -23.73
C SER A 394 7.30 12.64 -22.63
N LEU A 395 8.49 12.17 -23.00
CA LEU A 395 9.57 11.89 -22.06
C LEU A 395 10.59 13.04 -22.05
N SER A 396 10.26 14.20 -22.61
CA SER A 396 11.22 15.27 -22.83
C SER A 396 11.93 15.70 -21.54
N GLY A 397 13.25 15.87 -21.62
CA GLY A 397 14.13 16.28 -20.53
C GLY A 397 14.40 15.21 -19.47
N LYS A 398 13.89 13.97 -19.63
CA LYS A 398 14.08 12.90 -18.64
C LYS A 398 15.46 12.25 -18.74
N ASP A 399 16.01 11.92 -17.58
CA ASP A 399 17.16 11.03 -17.47
C ASP A 399 16.70 9.57 -17.47
N LEU A 400 17.00 8.86 -18.56
CA LEU A 400 16.73 7.44 -18.75
C LEU A 400 18.02 6.61 -18.70
N THR A 401 19.10 7.14 -18.11
CA THR A 401 20.35 6.40 -17.92
C THR A 401 20.10 5.06 -17.24
N GLY A 402 20.61 3.98 -17.86
CA GLY A 402 20.49 2.61 -17.33
C GLY A 402 19.07 2.02 -17.30
N THR A 403 18.08 2.73 -17.83
CA THR A 403 16.68 2.25 -17.88
C THR A 403 16.58 1.03 -18.80
N ILE A 404 15.77 0.05 -18.41
CA ILE A 404 15.45 -1.13 -19.22
C ILE A 404 14.15 -0.87 -19.97
N LEU A 405 14.24 -0.70 -21.29
CA LEU A 405 13.16 -0.40 -22.23
C LEU A 405 12.99 -1.55 -23.25
N THR A 406 13.29 -2.78 -22.84
CA THR A 406 13.22 -3.96 -23.72
C THR A 406 11.78 -4.18 -24.19
N GLY A 407 11.56 -4.25 -25.50
CA GLY A 407 10.23 -4.45 -26.09
C GLY A 407 9.26 -3.26 -25.91
N THR A 408 9.70 -2.14 -25.33
CA THR A 408 8.84 -0.97 -25.08
C THR A 408 8.39 -0.32 -26.39
N ASN A 409 7.12 0.08 -26.44
CA ASN A 409 6.62 0.89 -27.55
C ASN A 409 6.88 2.39 -27.31
N LEU A 410 7.87 2.95 -28.03
CA LEU A 410 8.28 4.36 -28.00
C LEU A 410 7.93 5.11 -29.29
N SER A 411 7.05 4.56 -30.14
CA SER A 411 6.62 5.25 -31.36
C SER A 411 5.89 6.55 -31.02
N ASP A 412 6.17 7.60 -31.78
CA ASP A 412 5.61 8.95 -31.59
C ASP A 412 5.89 9.58 -30.20
N THR A 413 6.81 9.00 -29.42
CA THR A 413 7.21 9.55 -28.11
C THR A 413 8.11 10.77 -28.33
N ASN A 414 7.79 11.90 -27.70
CA ASN A 414 8.68 13.05 -27.67
C ASN A 414 9.87 12.76 -26.74
N LEU A 415 11.01 12.48 -27.34
CA LEU A 415 12.27 12.23 -26.67
C LEU A 415 13.16 13.49 -26.60
N ALA A 416 12.68 14.70 -26.92
CA ALA A 416 13.53 15.90 -26.89
C ALA A 416 14.27 16.07 -25.55
N ASP A 417 15.58 16.33 -25.58
CA ASP A 417 16.43 16.51 -24.38
C ASP A 417 16.50 15.30 -23.42
N THR A 418 16.03 14.10 -23.81
CA THR A 418 16.25 12.89 -23.01
C THR A 418 17.70 12.45 -22.99
N ILE A 419 18.16 11.94 -21.84
CA ILE A 419 19.43 11.24 -21.68
C ILE A 419 19.16 9.74 -21.79
N LEU A 420 19.77 9.09 -22.77
CA LEU A 420 19.58 7.65 -23.06
C LEU A 420 20.87 6.84 -22.91
N THR A 421 21.94 7.44 -22.39
CA THR A 421 23.26 6.79 -22.27
C THR A 421 23.15 5.46 -21.52
N GLY A 422 23.63 4.38 -22.14
CA GLY A 422 23.60 3.03 -21.55
C GLY A 422 22.20 2.43 -21.33
N ALA A 423 21.12 3.03 -21.87
CA ALA A 423 19.80 2.43 -21.82
C ALA A 423 19.73 1.12 -22.63
N ASN A 424 18.91 0.18 -22.17
CA ASN A 424 18.60 -1.05 -22.90
C ASN A 424 17.30 -0.89 -23.68
N LEU A 425 17.40 -0.71 -25.00
CA LEU A 425 16.31 -0.55 -25.96
C LEU A 425 16.17 -1.80 -26.85
N GLU A 426 16.59 -2.98 -26.36
CA GLU A 426 16.49 -4.24 -27.12
C GLU A 426 15.04 -4.51 -27.56
N ASN A 427 14.83 -4.79 -28.85
CA ASN A 427 13.51 -5.00 -29.47
C ASN A 427 12.50 -3.84 -29.29
N ALA A 428 12.94 -2.64 -28.88
CA ALA A 428 12.06 -1.49 -28.71
C ALA A 428 11.53 -0.97 -30.06
N ASN A 429 10.32 -0.42 -30.06
CA ASN A 429 9.76 0.25 -31.24
C ASN A 429 10.03 1.76 -31.17
N LEU A 430 10.96 2.23 -32.00
CA LEU A 430 11.37 3.63 -32.17
C LEU A 430 11.03 4.14 -33.59
N THR A 431 10.05 3.53 -34.26
CA THR A 431 9.65 3.91 -35.63
C THR A 431 9.35 5.40 -35.70
N GLY A 432 10.00 6.11 -36.62
CA GLY A 432 9.80 7.54 -36.83
C GLY A 432 10.29 8.46 -35.71
N ALA A 433 10.99 7.95 -34.69
CA ALA A 433 11.45 8.75 -33.57
C ALA A 433 12.48 9.81 -34.01
N ASP A 434 12.43 10.99 -33.38
CA ASP A 434 13.49 12.00 -33.52
C ASP A 434 14.54 11.80 -32.41
N LEU A 435 15.69 11.28 -32.82
CA LEU A 435 16.86 11.03 -31.99
C LEU A 435 18.04 11.94 -32.39
N SER A 436 17.78 13.01 -33.13
CA SER A 436 18.82 13.90 -33.62
C SER A 436 19.62 14.56 -32.49
N GLY A 437 20.95 14.63 -32.68
CA GLY A 437 21.90 15.22 -31.74
C GLY A 437 22.09 14.46 -30.42
N LYS A 438 21.47 13.27 -30.25
CA LYS A 438 21.49 12.55 -28.97
C LYS A 438 22.78 11.80 -28.73
N ASP A 439 23.14 11.69 -27.44
CA ASP A 439 24.16 10.75 -26.99
C ASP A 439 23.53 9.39 -26.67
N LEU A 440 23.74 8.43 -27.57
CA LEU A 440 23.35 7.03 -27.46
C LEU A 440 24.57 6.13 -27.24
N THR A 441 25.66 6.67 -26.69
CA THR A 441 26.89 5.89 -26.39
C THR A 441 26.56 4.67 -25.54
N GLY A 442 27.03 3.50 -25.99
CA GLY A 442 26.88 2.22 -25.29
C GLY A 442 25.45 1.71 -25.14
N THR A 443 24.48 2.28 -25.86
CA THR A 443 23.09 1.80 -25.84
C THR A 443 22.95 0.42 -26.48
N ILE A 444 22.00 -0.37 -25.98
CA ILE A 444 21.63 -1.68 -26.55
C ILE A 444 20.38 -1.47 -27.40
N LEU A 445 20.53 -1.53 -28.71
CA LEU A 445 19.46 -1.39 -29.72
C LEU A 445 19.29 -2.70 -30.53
N THR A 446 19.74 -3.83 -29.99
CA THR A 446 19.64 -5.13 -30.65
C THR A 446 18.17 -5.44 -31.00
N GLY A 447 17.88 -5.73 -32.27
CA GLY A 447 16.54 -6.04 -32.75
C GLY A 447 15.54 -4.87 -32.70
N ALA A 448 15.98 -3.66 -32.33
CA ALA A 448 15.09 -2.49 -32.26
C ALA A 448 14.56 -2.09 -33.64
N ASN A 449 13.33 -1.59 -33.68
CA ASN A 449 12.75 -1.01 -34.89
C ASN A 449 12.95 0.51 -34.89
N LEU A 450 13.90 0.97 -35.70
CA LEU A 450 14.27 2.37 -35.91
C LEU A 450 13.90 2.84 -37.32
N SER A 451 13.00 2.13 -38.00
CA SER A 451 12.63 2.48 -39.38
C SER A 451 12.06 3.90 -39.43
N ASN A 452 12.48 4.67 -40.43
CA ASN A 452 12.12 6.09 -40.62
C ASN A 452 12.55 7.04 -39.47
N ALA A 453 13.38 6.60 -38.52
CA ALA A 453 13.85 7.47 -37.45
C ALA A 453 14.87 8.52 -37.95
N ASN A 454 14.90 9.68 -37.29
CA ASN A 454 15.88 10.74 -37.53
C ASN A 454 17.02 10.64 -36.53
N LEU A 455 18.22 10.28 -36.99
CA LEU A 455 19.44 10.14 -36.21
C LEU A 455 20.53 11.10 -36.73
N LEU A 456 20.13 12.27 -37.24
CA LEU A 456 21.05 13.35 -37.64
C LEU A 456 21.96 13.74 -36.46
N ASP A 457 23.28 13.78 -36.68
CA ASP A 457 24.29 14.21 -35.67
C ASP A 457 24.24 13.39 -34.36
N VAL A 458 23.74 12.15 -34.41
CA VAL A 458 23.67 11.27 -33.23
C VAL A 458 25.04 10.69 -32.88
N ASN A 459 25.32 10.50 -31.60
CA ASN A 459 26.48 9.72 -31.14
C ASN A 459 26.07 8.30 -30.77
N LEU A 460 26.43 7.32 -31.59
CA LEU A 460 26.22 5.88 -31.42
C LEU A 460 27.54 5.14 -31.10
N THR A 461 28.52 5.83 -30.51
CA THR A 461 29.81 5.20 -30.16
C THR A 461 29.57 3.96 -29.28
N ASP A 462 30.19 2.84 -29.67
CA ASP A 462 30.09 1.54 -28.98
C ASP A 462 28.64 0.99 -28.82
N ALA A 463 27.65 1.50 -29.58
CA ALA A 463 26.27 1.01 -29.52
C ALA A 463 26.08 -0.35 -30.23
N SER A 464 25.17 -1.19 -29.73
CA SER A 464 24.80 -2.46 -30.37
C SER A 464 23.49 -2.32 -31.13
N LEU A 465 23.55 -2.34 -32.46
CA LEU A 465 22.43 -2.29 -33.41
C LEU A 465 22.24 -3.63 -34.14
N GLN A 466 22.68 -4.74 -33.54
CA GLN A 466 22.59 -6.06 -34.16
C GLN A 466 21.14 -6.42 -34.50
N ASN A 467 20.87 -6.90 -35.71
CA ASN A 467 19.51 -7.23 -36.19
C ASN A 467 18.51 -6.06 -36.16
N ALA A 468 18.95 -4.81 -35.99
CA ALA A 468 18.04 -3.67 -35.94
C ALA A 468 17.42 -3.39 -37.32
N ASP A 469 16.15 -2.96 -37.33
CA ASP A 469 15.48 -2.44 -38.52
C ASP A 469 15.79 -0.94 -38.65
N LEU A 470 16.69 -0.61 -39.56
CA LEU A 470 17.19 0.75 -39.83
C LEU A 470 16.73 1.23 -41.22
N ARG A 471 15.61 0.70 -41.75
CA ARG A 471 15.14 1.06 -43.08
C ARG A 471 14.73 2.54 -43.13
N TYR A 472 15.13 3.23 -44.20
CA TYR A 472 14.86 4.66 -44.40
C TYR A 472 15.41 5.59 -43.29
N ILE A 473 16.38 5.13 -42.50
CA ILE A 473 16.94 5.92 -41.40
C ILE A 473 17.81 7.08 -41.92
N ILE A 474 17.80 8.21 -41.21
CA ILE A 474 18.69 9.35 -41.46
C ILE A 474 19.85 9.30 -40.46
N LEU A 475 21.05 8.95 -40.91
CA LEU A 475 22.29 8.90 -40.12
C LEU A 475 23.28 9.99 -40.56
N VAL A 476 22.78 11.12 -41.05
CA VAL A 476 23.64 12.21 -41.55
C VAL A 476 24.50 12.75 -40.41
N ASP A 477 25.81 12.86 -40.64
CA ASP A 477 26.81 13.31 -39.65
C ASP A 477 26.84 12.50 -38.33
N ALA A 478 26.24 11.30 -38.30
CA ALA A 478 26.23 10.45 -37.11
C ALA A 478 27.61 9.84 -36.80
N ASN A 479 27.93 9.68 -35.52
CA ASN A 479 29.14 8.99 -35.07
C ASN A 479 28.83 7.53 -34.70
N LEU A 480 29.24 6.57 -35.54
CA LEU A 480 29.09 5.13 -35.32
C LEU A 480 30.42 4.43 -34.97
N LEU A 481 31.36 5.15 -34.33
CA LEU A 481 32.64 4.59 -33.89
C LEU A 481 32.44 3.28 -33.11
N ASN A 482 33.02 2.18 -33.60
CA ASN A 482 32.91 0.82 -33.04
C ASN A 482 31.47 0.26 -32.89
N ALA A 483 30.46 0.87 -33.50
CA ALA A 483 29.10 0.38 -33.41
C ALA A 483 28.97 -1.03 -34.04
N ILE A 484 28.10 -1.88 -33.48
CA ILE A 484 27.87 -3.23 -33.99
C ILE A 484 26.55 -3.26 -34.76
N LEU A 485 26.60 -3.34 -36.08
CA LEU A 485 25.44 -3.40 -36.99
C LEU A 485 25.30 -4.76 -37.69
N THR A 486 25.81 -5.83 -37.09
CA THR A 486 25.72 -7.18 -37.66
C THR A 486 24.27 -7.54 -37.95
N ASP A 487 24.00 -8.04 -39.16
CA ASP A 487 22.66 -8.44 -39.63
C ASP A 487 21.59 -7.32 -39.61
N ALA A 488 21.97 -6.04 -39.48
CA ALA A 488 21.03 -4.92 -39.49
C ALA A 488 20.49 -4.62 -40.90
N ASP A 489 19.24 -4.15 -40.99
CA ASP A 489 18.62 -3.74 -42.26
C ASP A 489 18.72 -2.22 -42.48
N LEU A 490 19.69 -1.78 -43.27
CA LEU A 490 19.91 -0.39 -43.67
C LEU A 490 19.34 -0.08 -45.07
N THR A 491 18.30 -0.78 -45.53
CA THR A 491 17.70 -0.51 -46.84
C THR A 491 17.25 0.96 -46.93
N GLU A 492 17.67 1.65 -47.99
CA GLU A 492 17.38 3.08 -48.22
C GLU A 492 17.85 4.03 -47.11
N ALA A 493 18.82 3.62 -46.28
CA ALA A 493 19.42 4.48 -45.26
C ALA A 493 20.27 5.62 -45.87
N ILE A 494 20.33 6.76 -45.18
CA ILE A 494 21.15 7.92 -45.58
C ILE A 494 22.31 8.11 -44.60
N LEU A 495 23.54 7.77 -45.01
CA LEU A 495 24.75 7.82 -44.16
C LEU A 495 25.72 8.95 -44.56
N THR A 496 25.21 10.06 -45.10
CA THR A 496 26.08 11.16 -45.57
C THR A 496 26.82 11.80 -44.39
N GLY A 497 28.16 11.81 -44.42
CA GLY A 497 28.99 12.37 -43.34
C GLY A 497 29.11 11.48 -42.11
N ALA A 498 28.42 10.33 -42.06
CA ALA A 498 28.51 9.41 -40.94
C ALA A 498 29.94 8.87 -40.74
N ILE A 499 30.42 8.80 -39.51
CA ILE A 499 31.73 8.24 -39.15
C ILE A 499 31.55 6.77 -38.79
N LEU A 500 32.15 5.86 -39.57
CA LEU A 500 32.02 4.40 -39.37
C LEU A 500 33.34 3.72 -38.97
N THR A 501 34.29 4.48 -38.41
CA THR A 501 35.57 3.93 -37.93
C THR A 501 35.32 2.74 -36.99
N GLY A 502 35.81 1.55 -37.34
CA GLY A 502 35.68 0.36 -36.52
C GLY A 502 34.26 -0.24 -36.42
N ALA A 503 33.26 0.32 -37.10
CA ALA A 503 31.91 -0.23 -37.12
C ALA A 503 31.88 -1.63 -37.76
N ASN A 504 31.09 -2.55 -37.19
CA ASN A 504 30.91 -3.89 -37.75
C ASN A 504 29.59 -3.96 -38.54
N LEU A 505 29.66 -4.08 -39.86
CA LEU A 505 28.49 -4.24 -40.76
C LEU A 505 28.41 -5.62 -41.40
N GLU A 506 28.94 -6.65 -40.73
CA GLU A 506 28.84 -8.04 -41.22
C GLU A 506 27.37 -8.40 -41.52
N ASN A 507 27.10 -8.88 -42.73
CA ASN A 507 25.77 -9.25 -43.24
C ASN A 507 24.70 -8.14 -43.24
N ALA A 508 25.06 -6.88 -42.99
CA ALA A 508 24.09 -5.78 -43.04
C ALA A 508 23.51 -5.61 -44.45
N ASN A 509 22.20 -5.39 -44.54
CA ASN A 509 21.51 -5.13 -45.81
C ASN A 509 21.62 -3.64 -46.16
N LEU A 510 22.43 -3.30 -47.17
CA LEU A 510 22.68 -1.93 -47.62
C LEU A 510 21.96 -1.58 -48.93
N THR A 511 20.88 -2.29 -49.26
CA THR A 511 20.16 -2.10 -50.53
C THR A 511 19.70 -0.66 -50.68
N ASN A 512 20.12 0.02 -51.76
CA ASN A 512 19.81 1.43 -52.05
C ASN A 512 20.25 2.45 -50.98
N ALA A 513 21.17 2.10 -50.06
CA ALA A 513 21.70 3.04 -49.09
C ALA A 513 22.60 4.12 -49.74
N ILE A 514 22.58 5.35 -49.21
CA ILE A 514 23.47 6.45 -49.59
C ILE A 514 24.72 6.41 -48.71
N LEU A 515 25.86 6.03 -49.28
CA LEU A 515 27.10 5.69 -48.55
C LEU A 515 28.20 6.78 -48.64
N ASN A 516 27.81 8.05 -48.67
CA ASN A 516 28.75 9.18 -48.62
C ASN A 516 29.34 9.37 -47.20
N CYS A 517 29.81 8.29 -46.58
CA CYS A 517 30.29 8.23 -45.20
C CYS A 517 31.82 8.39 -45.10
N ILE A 518 32.35 8.34 -43.88
CA ILE A 518 33.76 8.57 -43.55
C ILE A 518 34.36 7.34 -42.84
N ASP A 519 35.62 7.03 -43.17
CA ASP A 519 36.49 6.08 -42.47
C ASP A 519 36.01 4.61 -42.40
N HIS A 520 35.31 4.13 -43.44
CA HIS A 520 34.99 2.70 -43.60
C HIS A 520 35.08 2.25 -45.06
N PHE A 521 35.41 0.97 -45.32
CA PHE A 521 35.66 0.46 -46.68
C PHE A 521 34.44 0.45 -47.60
N ILE A 522 33.23 0.62 -47.03
CA ILE A 522 31.96 0.68 -47.77
C ILE A 522 31.63 2.10 -48.24
N CYS A 523 32.33 3.12 -47.74
CA CYS A 523 32.07 4.51 -48.08
C CYS A 523 32.56 4.80 -49.51
N ILE A 524 31.71 5.41 -50.35
CA ILE A 524 31.94 5.63 -51.78
C ILE A 524 31.74 7.09 -52.15
#